data_AF-A0A921YWB0-F1
#
_entry.id   AF-A0A921YWB0-F1
#
_cell.length_a   1.000
_cell.length_b   1.000
_cell.length_c   1.000
_cell.angle_alpha   90.00
_cell.angle_beta   90.00
_cell.angle_gamma   90.00
#
_symmetry.space_group_name_H-M   'P 1'
#
loop_
_entity.id
_entity.type
_entity.pdbx_description
1 polymer ?
#
loop_
_entity_poly.entity_id
_entity_poly.type
_entity_poly.pdbx_seq_one_letter_code
_entity_poly.pdbx_strand_id
1 'polypeptide(L)'
;MITSIAGKMAEKIVPVVKAEEEEVEEEELVDPQGALREQCAQKADAQNLWGKYQECNDRVNSRSNTAETCEEELIDYLHVLDKCVTKDLFKRLK
;
A
#
# COMPACT_ATOMS: atom_id res chain seq x y z
N MET A 1 -22.50 -27.84 -25.21
CA MET A 1 -21.59 -27.16 -26.15
C MET A 1 -21.57 -25.63 -26.01
N ILE A 2 -22.45 -25.02 -25.22
CA ILE A 2 -22.57 -23.55 -25.10
C ILE A 2 -21.59 -22.95 -24.06
N THR A 3 -21.14 -23.77 -23.10
CA THR A 3 -20.26 -23.33 -21.99
C THR A 3 -18.79 -23.15 -22.37
N SER A 4 -18.34 -23.61 -23.54
CA SER A 4 -16.94 -23.45 -24.00
C SER A 4 -16.70 -22.12 -24.73
N ILE A 5 -17.75 -21.49 -25.26
CA ILE A 5 -17.64 -20.28 -26.09
C ILE A 5 -17.43 -19.03 -25.22
N ALA A 6 -18.03 -18.98 -24.03
CA ALA A 6 -17.89 -17.85 -23.10
C ALA A 6 -16.45 -17.68 -22.58
N GLY A 7 -15.73 -18.79 -22.35
CA GLY A 7 -14.32 -18.74 -21.91
C GLY A 7 -13.35 -18.20 -22.97
N LYS A 8 -13.62 -18.45 -24.26
CA LYS A 8 -12.74 -18.02 -25.37
C LYS A 8 -12.80 -16.52 -25.70
N MET A 9 -13.87 -15.83 -25.28
CA MET A 9 -14.07 -14.41 -25.58
C MET A 9 -13.44 -13.50 -24.51
N ALA A 10 -13.30 -13.97 -23.27
CA ALA A 10 -12.74 -13.18 -22.17
C ALA A 10 -11.22 -13.02 -22.24
N GLU A 11 -10.49 -13.98 -22.82
CA GLU A 11 -9.03 -13.96 -22.89
C GLU A 11 -8.49 -13.00 -23.98
N LYS A 12 -9.35 -12.54 -24.89
CA LYS A 12 -8.94 -11.78 -26.09
C LYS A 12 -9.09 -10.26 -25.95
N ILE A 13 -9.64 -9.76 -24.83
CA ILE A 13 -10.04 -8.34 -24.68
C ILE A 13 -9.22 -7.61 -23.60
N VAL A 14 -8.30 -8.27 -22.89
CA VAL A 14 -7.40 -7.55 -21.97
C VAL A 14 -6.22 -7.00 -22.77
N PRO A 15 -6.14 -5.67 -23.01
CA PRO A 15 -4.93 -5.09 -23.59
C PRO A 15 -3.79 -5.27 -22.58
N VAL A 16 -2.81 -6.09 -22.93
CA VAL A 16 -1.54 -6.16 -22.21
C VAL A 16 -0.77 -4.90 -22.58
N VAL A 17 -0.71 -3.96 -21.63
CA VAL A 17 0.10 -2.77 -21.75
C VAL A 17 1.56 -3.22 -21.63
N LYS A 18 2.27 -3.32 -22.76
CA LYS A 18 3.72 -3.44 -22.75
C LYS A 18 4.26 -2.08 -22.31
N ALA A 19 4.76 -1.99 -21.08
CA ALA A 19 5.76 -0.98 -20.77
C ALA A 19 6.93 -1.23 -21.72
N GLU A 20 7.39 -0.17 -22.39
CA GLU A 20 8.57 -0.24 -23.24
C GLU A 20 9.72 -0.76 -22.37
N GLU A 21 10.17 -1.99 -22.64
CA GLU A 21 11.37 -2.58 -22.05
C GLU A 21 12.57 -1.82 -22.64
N GLU A 22 12.77 -0.57 -22.22
CA GLU A 22 14.11 -0.01 -22.23
C GLU A 22 14.95 -0.97 -21.38
N GLU A 23 16.11 -1.40 -21.91
CA GLU A 23 17.15 -2.09 -21.15
C GLU A 23 17.66 -1.12 -20.08
N VAL A 24 16.87 -0.91 -19.04
CA VAL A 24 17.30 -0.26 -17.81
C VAL A 24 18.26 -1.27 -17.21
N GLU A 25 19.56 -0.94 -17.19
CA GLU A 25 20.47 -1.58 -16.23
C GLU A 25 19.70 -1.68 -14.93
N GLU A 26 19.49 -2.88 -14.39
CA GLU A 26 18.81 -3.11 -13.11
C GLU A 26 19.67 -2.53 -11.96
N GLU A 27 19.98 -1.23 -12.01
CA GLU A 27 20.22 -0.43 -10.83
C GLU A 27 18.98 -0.65 -9.96
N GLU A 28 19.15 -1.21 -8.76
CA GLU A 28 18.06 -1.39 -7.78
C GLU A 28 17.29 -0.07 -7.67
N LEU A 29 16.14 0.00 -8.35
CA LEU A 29 15.34 1.20 -8.40
C LEU A 29 14.63 1.32 -7.06
N VAL A 30 15.26 1.98 -6.10
CA VAL A 30 14.72 2.16 -4.75
C VAL A 30 13.59 3.18 -4.79
N ASP A 31 12.37 2.76 -4.43
CA ASP A 31 11.24 3.67 -4.25
C ASP A 31 11.54 4.69 -3.13
N PRO A 32 11.69 5.99 -3.46
CA PRO A 32 11.95 7.01 -2.45
C PRO A 32 10.83 7.13 -1.41
N GLN A 33 9.60 6.75 -1.76
CA GLN A 33 8.47 6.77 -0.83
C GLN A 33 8.63 5.73 0.27
N GLY A 34 9.06 4.50 -0.06
CA GLY A 34 9.35 3.44 0.90
C GLY A 34 10.37 3.89 1.95
N ALA A 35 11.53 4.39 1.50
CA ALA A 35 12.58 4.87 2.39
C ALA A 35 12.13 6.04 3.29
N LEU A 36 11.32 6.97 2.76
CA LEU A 36 10.77 8.07 3.55
C LEU A 36 9.72 7.59 4.56
N ARG A 37 8.88 6.61 4.21
CA ARG A 37 7.89 6.03 5.13
C ARG A 37 8.56 5.36 6.31
N GLU A 38 9.65 4.61 6.10
CA GLU A 38 10.42 3.99 7.19
C GLU A 38 10.98 5.04 8.15
N GLN A 39 11.56 6.11 7.62
CA GLN A 39 12.09 7.22 8.43
C GLN A 39 10.96 7.96 9.19
N CYS A 40 9.85 8.22 8.52
CA CYS A 40 8.68 8.88 9.11
C CYS A 40 8.00 8.02 10.17
N ALA A 41 8.01 6.70 10.03
CA ALA A 41 7.44 5.78 11.01
C ALA A 41 8.16 5.84 12.36
N GLN A 42 9.45 6.17 12.41
CA GLN A 42 10.22 6.27 13.66
C GLN A 42 9.87 7.50 14.52
N LYS A 43 9.03 8.42 14.03
CA LYS A 43 8.64 9.62 14.80
C LYS A 43 7.68 9.26 15.92
N ALA A 44 7.75 10.00 17.03
CA ALA A 44 6.97 9.71 18.23
C ALA A 44 5.45 9.73 17.99
N ASP A 45 4.95 10.68 17.20
CA ASP A 45 3.54 10.76 16.81
C ASP A 45 3.10 9.55 15.97
N ALA A 46 3.91 9.16 14.98
CA ALA A 46 3.67 7.96 14.17
C ALA A 46 3.72 6.67 15.02
N GLN A 47 4.69 6.53 15.92
CA GLN A 47 4.80 5.38 16.82
C GLN A 47 3.61 5.26 17.78
N ASN A 48 3.11 6.38 18.30
CA ASN A 48 1.93 6.39 19.17
C ASN A 48 0.68 5.91 18.44
N LEU A 49 0.45 6.38 17.21
CA LEU A 49 -0.70 5.97 16.41
C LEU A 49 -0.56 4.53 15.90
N TRP A 50 0.67 4.12 15.56
CA TRP A 50 0.99 2.73 15.24
C TRP A 50 0.64 1.80 16.41
N GLY A 51 0.97 2.19 17.65
CA GLY A 51 0.60 1.43 18.84
C GLY A 51 -0.92 1.23 18.95
N LYS A 52 -1.72 2.29 18.78
CA LYS A 52 -3.19 2.18 18.79
C LYS A 52 -3.72 1.28 17.69
N TYR A 53 -3.17 1.38 16.48
CA TYR A 53 -3.53 0.51 15.36
C TYR A 53 -3.22 -0.96 15.68
N GLN A 54 -2.07 -1.27 16.29
CA GLN A 54 -1.74 -2.63 16.73
C GLN A 54 -2.68 -3.12 17.83
N GLU A 55 -3.00 -2.30 18.83
CA GLU A 55 -3.97 -2.64 19.88
C GLU A 55 -5.36 -2.96 19.29
N CYS A 56 -5.79 -2.23 18.26
CA CYS A 56 -7.02 -2.55 17.54
C CYS A 56 -6.91 -3.90 16.81
N ASN A 57 -5.82 -4.14 16.07
CA ASN A 57 -5.63 -5.40 15.35
C ASN A 57 -5.65 -6.59 16.30
N ASP A 58 -4.98 -6.50 17.45
CA ASP A 58 -4.99 -7.54 18.48
C ASP A 58 -6.42 -7.81 18.98
N ARG A 59 -7.19 -6.75 19.23
CA ARG A 59 -8.59 -6.85 19.66
C ARG A 59 -9.48 -7.49 18.59
N VAL A 60 -9.38 -7.07 17.33
CA VAL A 60 -10.18 -7.62 16.23
C VAL A 60 -9.82 -9.08 15.96
N ASN A 61 -8.52 -9.41 15.92
CA ASN A 61 -8.03 -10.77 15.68
C ASN A 61 -8.34 -11.73 16.85
N SER A 62 -8.53 -11.21 18.08
CA SER A 62 -8.92 -12.03 19.23
C SER A 62 -10.39 -12.50 19.19
N ARG A 63 -11.24 -11.89 18.35
CA ARG A 63 -12.68 -12.17 18.31
C ARG A 63 -13.04 -13.15 17.20
N SER A 64 -13.81 -14.18 17.55
CA SER A 64 -14.29 -15.18 16.57
C SER A 64 -15.42 -14.66 15.67
N ASN A 65 -16.13 -13.61 16.08
CA ASN A 65 -17.17 -12.95 15.29
C ASN A 65 -17.27 -11.48 15.73
N THR A 66 -16.87 -10.56 14.86
CA THR A 66 -16.92 -9.11 15.11
C THR A 66 -17.17 -8.39 13.79
N ALA A 67 -17.90 -7.27 13.86
CA ALA A 67 -18.05 -6.33 12.74
C ALA A 67 -17.12 -5.10 12.87
N GLU A 68 -16.30 -5.09 13.92
CA GLU A 68 -15.31 -4.06 14.18
C GLU A 68 -14.19 -4.10 13.13
N THR A 69 -13.78 -2.92 12.65
CA THR A 69 -12.63 -2.72 11.75
C THR A 69 -11.64 -1.73 12.38
N CYS A 70 -10.37 -1.82 12.00
CA CYS A 70 -9.31 -0.91 12.46
C CYS A 70 -9.00 0.20 11.44
N GLU A 71 -10.01 0.59 10.65
CA GLU A 71 -9.83 1.56 9.56
C GLU A 71 -9.59 2.98 10.09
N GLU A 72 -10.25 3.35 11.19
CA GLU A 72 -10.04 4.64 11.85
C GLU A 72 -8.58 4.80 12.28
N GLU A 73 -8.04 3.84 13.04
CA GLU A 73 -6.66 3.89 13.53
C GLU A 73 -5.64 3.80 12.40
N LEU A 74 -5.96 3.07 11.32
CA LEU A 74 -5.13 3.01 10.12
C LEU A 74 -5.07 4.38 9.43
N ILE A 75 -6.21 5.05 9.23
CA ILE A 75 -6.28 6.36 8.59
C ILE A 75 -5.55 7.41 9.43
N ASP A 76 -5.69 7.37 10.75
CA ASP A 76 -4.96 8.26 11.67
C ASP A 76 -3.44 8.09 11.52
N TYR A 77 -2.96 6.84 11.53
CA TYR A 77 -1.54 6.54 11.34
C TYR A 77 -1.02 7.03 9.98
N LEU A 78 -1.77 6.72 8.90
CA LEU A 78 -1.44 7.16 7.55
C LEU A 78 -1.41 8.68 7.42
N HIS A 79 -2.34 9.39 8.05
CA HIS A 79 -2.37 10.85 8.01
C HIS A 79 -1.07 11.47 8.54
N VAL A 80 -0.55 10.95 9.65
CA VAL A 80 0.72 11.43 10.22
C VAL A 80 1.91 11.06 9.36
N LEU A 81 1.95 9.82 8.83
CA LEU A 81 2.99 9.40 7.90
C LEU A 81 3.02 10.27 6.64
N ASP A 82 1.88 10.47 5.99
CA ASP A 82 1.82 11.20 4.73
C ASP A 82 2.15 12.69 4.93
N LYS A 83 1.73 13.29 6.05
CA LYS A 83 2.16 14.65 6.43
C LYS A 83 3.67 14.77 6.60
N CYS A 84 4.34 13.70 7.02
CA CYS A 84 5.79 13.64 7.10
C CYS A 84 6.43 13.44 5.72
N VAL A 85 5.98 12.43 4.97
CA VAL A 85 6.56 12.00 3.68
C VAL A 85 6.42 13.09 2.61
N THR A 86 5.27 13.76 2.53
CA THR A 86 4.98 14.77 1.50
C THR A 86 5.93 15.96 1.49
N LYS A 87 6.65 16.21 2.60
CA LYS A 87 7.66 17.27 2.69
C LYS A 87 8.85 17.05 1.75
N ASP A 88 9.17 15.79 1.47
CA ASP A 88 10.40 15.41 0.76
C ASP A 88 10.17 14.50 -0.44
N LEU A 89 9.03 13.80 -0.52
CA LEU A 89 8.75 12.85 -1.59
C LEU A 89 8.81 13.49 -2.98
N PHE A 90 8.08 14.59 -3.20
CA PHE A 90 8.03 15.25 -4.51
C PHE A 90 9.34 15.93 -4.93
N LYS A 91 10.29 16.10 -4.02
CA LYS A 91 11.65 16.55 -4.38
C LYS A 91 12.50 15.43 -4.97
N ARG A 92 12.10 14.17 -4.75
CA ARG A 92 12.82 12.95 -5.16
C ARG A 92 12.21 12.30 -6.40
N LEU A 93 10.98 12.68 -6.76
CA LEU A 93 10.30 12.22 -7.97
C LEU A 93 10.65 13.17 -9.13
N LYS A 94 10.90 12.59 -10.32
CA LYS A 94 11.20 13.31 -11.56
C LYS A 94 9.95 13.43 -12.43
#